data_AF-A0AAZ1XKP8-F1
#
_entry.id   AF-A0AAZ1XKP8-F1
#
_cell.length_a   1.000
_cell.length_b   1.000
_cell.length_c   1.000
_cell.angle_alpha   90.00
_cell.angle_beta   90.00
_cell.angle_gamma   90.00
#
_symmetry.space_group_name_H-M   'P 1'
#
loop_
_entity.id
_entity.type
_entity.pdbx_description
1 polymer ?
#
loop_
_entity_poly.entity_id
_entity_poly.type
_entity_poly.pdbx_seq_one_letter_code
_entity_poly.pdbx_strand_id
1 'polypeptide(L)'
;MPRTYRRKTSWGSTPLEEIERAASEVKGGKSIRSVAKERQIDRSTLRRYIKRGTHRRVFSEEVEKELAEHIKKLAEQFHGISPKKCRELALELAGRNNIVGNKPRQKLQESSSEESDVPIPFEDTSEYESSSDERSEPDVSDLVVGDFVIVRFASKSRSHHYIGLVDSFADNEVSARFLRRIRGITSSKKPTFVFKENDEASFPRKDVLKKLPQPQQAG
;
A
#
# COMPACT_ATOMS: atom_id res chain seq x y z
N MET A 1 -22.24 -8.44 -38.38
CA MET A 1 -22.80 -9.07 -37.16
C MET A 1 -21.81 -8.93 -36.02
N PRO A 2 -22.23 -8.52 -34.81
CA PRO A 2 -21.34 -8.44 -33.65
C PRO A 2 -20.76 -9.82 -33.31
N ARG A 3 -19.45 -9.92 -33.11
CA ARG A 3 -18.78 -11.18 -32.80
C ARG A 3 -19.03 -11.53 -31.33
N THR A 4 -19.84 -12.57 -31.07
CA THR A 4 -20.04 -13.11 -29.72
C THR A 4 -18.81 -13.91 -29.29
N TYR A 5 -18.07 -13.37 -28.33
CA TYR A 5 -16.87 -14.04 -27.78
C TYR A 5 -17.28 -15.19 -26.85
N ARG A 6 -16.91 -16.43 -27.18
CA ARG A 6 -17.03 -17.58 -26.28
C ARG A 6 -15.80 -17.67 -25.38
N ARG A 7 -16.00 -17.62 -24.06
CA ARG A 7 -14.91 -17.76 -23.08
C ARG A 7 -14.28 -19.16 -23.17
N LYS A 8 -12.96 -19.23 -22.95
CA LYS A 8 -12.19 -20.48 -22.96
C LYS A 8 -12.16 -21.20 -21.60
N THR A 9 -12.57 -20.52 -20.52
CA THR A 9 -12.44 -21.00 -19.14
C THR A 9 -13.79 -21.09 -18.46
N SER A 10 -13.99 -22.12 -17.62
CA SER A 10 -15.14 -22.27 -16.71
C SER A 10 -15.13 -21.28 -15.53
N TRP A 11 -14.08 -20.47 -15.38
CA TRP A 11 -13.94 -19.58 -14.24
C TRP A 11 -15.07 -18.53 -14.20
N GLY A 12 -15.87 -18.61 -13.12
CA GLY A 12 -17.01 -17.72 -12.87
C GLY A 12 -18.27 -18.17 -13.60
N SER A 13 -18.31 -19.41 -14.09
CA SER A 13 -19.50 -20.00 -14.72
C SER A 13 -20.49 -20.58 -13.72
N THR A 14 -20.04 -20.96 -12.52
CA THR A 14 -20.88 -21.54 -11.47
C THR A 14 -21.75 -20.45 -10.83
N PRO A 15 -23.07 -20.63 -10.76
CA PRO A 15 -23.97 -19.66 -10.14
C PRO A 15 -23.69 -19.50 -8.64
N LEU A 16 -23.98 -18.32 -8.10
CA LEU A 16 -23.71 -17.98 -6.69
C LEU A 16 -24.43 -18.92 -5.72
N GLU A 17 -25.68 -19.26 -6.01
CA GLU A 17 -26.50 -20.15 -5.17
C GLU A 17 -25.86 -21.54 -4.99
N GLU A 18 -25.28 -22.10 -6.04
CA GLU A 18 -24.62 -23.41 -5.97
C GLU A 18 -23.33 -23.35 -5.15
N ILE A 19 -22.57 -22.26 -5.29
CA ILE A 19 -21.36 -22.03 -4.49
C ILE A 19 -21.73 -21.87 -3.00
N GLU A 20 -22.82 -21.17 -2.69
CA GLU A 20 -23.32 -20.98 -1.32
C GLU A 20 -23.74 -22.31 -0.68
N ARG A 21 -24.52 -23.13 -1.40
CA ARG A 21 -24.91 -24.47 -0.92
C ARG A 21 -23.68 -25.35 -0.66
N ALA A 22 -22.74 -25.38 -1.59
CA ALA A 22 -21.49 -26.12 -1.44
C ALA A 22 -20.64 -25.60 -0.26
N ALA A 23 -20.59 -24.27 -0.04
CA ALA A 23 -19.88 -23.68 1.07
C ALA A 23 -20.49 -24.05 2.42
N SER A 24 -21.83 -24.09 2.52
CA SER A 24 -22.53 -24.53 3.73
C SER A 24 -22.24 -25.99 4.07
N GLU A 25 -22.16 -26.87 3.08
CA GLU A 25 -21.77 -28.27 3.29
C GLU A 25 -20.33 -28.44 3.79
N VAL A 26 -19.40 -27.65 3.25
CA VAL A 26 -18.01 -27.67 3.73
C VAL A 26 -17.91 -27.10 5.15
N LYS A 27 -18.68 -26.04 5.47
CA LYS A 27 -18.79 -25.52 6.84
C LYS A 27 -19.37 -26.56 7.80
N GLY A 28 -20.27 -27.43 7.32
CA GLY A 28 -20.80 -28.59 8.04
C GLY A 28 -19.81 -29.74 8.25
N GLY A 29 -18.54 -29.59 7.83
CA GLY A 29 -17.47 -30.55 8.11
C GLY A 29 -17.10 -31.47 6.95
N LYS A 30 -17.78 -31.40 5.80
CA LYS A 30 -17.38 -32.16 4.62
C LYS A 30 -16.06 -31.62 4.03
N SER A 31 -15.27 -32.50 3.42
CA SER A 31 -14.02 -32.06 2.77
C SER A 31 -14.31 -31.23 1.51
N ILE A 32 -13.53 -30.15 1.31
CA ILE A 32 -13.62 -29.29 0.10
C ILE A 32 -13.54 -30.12 -1.18
N ARG A 33 -12.73 -31.19 -1.18
CA ARG A 33 -12.51 -32.04 -2.36
C ARG A 33 -13.72 -32.91 -2.67
N SER A 34 -14.40 -33.45 -1.65
CA SER A 34 -15.62 -34.26 -1.85
C SER A 34 -16.74 -33.40 -2.44
N VAL A 35 -17.01 -32.27 -1.80
CA VAL A 35 -18.08 -31.35 -2.21
C VAL A 35 -17.84 -30.79 -3.61
N ALA A 36 -16.58 -30.44 -3.94
CA ALA A 36 -16.22 -30.00 -5.29
C ALA A 36 -16.52 -31.07 -6.36
N LYS A 37 -16.26 -32.35 -6.07
CA LYS A 37 -16.53 -33.47 -6.98
C LYS A 37 -18.03 -33.74 -7.12
N GLU A 38 -18.76 -33.75 -6.00
CA GLU A 38 -20.21 -33.98 -5.96
C GLU A 38 -20.99 -32.89 -6.71
N ARG A 39 -20.60 -31.62 -6.52
CA ARG A 39 -21.29 -30.45 -7.08
C ARG A 39 -20.74 -30.01 -8.45
N GLN A 40 -19.72 -30.68 -8.98
CA GLN A 40 -19.01 -30.29 -10.22
C GLN A 40 -18.51 -28.83 -10.19
N ILE A 41 -18.05 -28.38 -9.02
CA ILE A 41 -17.48 -27.04 -8.83
C ILE A 41 -15.96 -27.16 -8.78
N ASP A 42 -15.28 -26.29 -9.51
CA ASP A 42 -13.82 -26.20 -9.44
C ASP A 42 -13.35 -26.00 -7.99
N ARG A 43 -12.49 -26.90 -7.49
CA ARG A 43 -11.95 -26.87 -6.13
C ARG A 43 -11.36 -25.50 -5.76
N SER A 44 -10.70 -24.85 -6.71
CA SER A 44 -10.10 -23.52 -6.55
C SER A 44 -11.16 -22.44 -6.30
N THR A 45 -12.29 -22.50 -7.01
CA THR A 45 -13.44 -21.60 -6.85
C THR A 45 -14.06 -21.75 -5.46
N LEU A 46 -14.37 -22.98 -5.05
CA LEU A 46 -14.94 -23.27 -3.74
C LEU A 46 -13.99 -22.86 -2.60
N ARG A 47 -12.70 -23.21 -2.72
CA ARG A 47 -11.67 -22.82 -1.74
C ARG A 47 -11.51 -21.30 -1.65
N ARG A 48 -11.54 -20.59 -2.78
CA ARG A 48 -11.45 -19.12 -2.81
C ARG A 48 -12.64 -18.51 -2.08
N TYR A 49 -13.85 -18.99 -2.37
CA TYR A 49 -15.08 -18.51 -1.76
C TYR A 49 -15.04 -18.68 -0.24
N ILE A 50 -14.66 -19.85 0.26
CA ILE A 50 -14.56 -20.11 1.70
C ILE A 50 -13.48 -19.26 2.37
N LYS A 51 -12.29 -19.15 1.75
CA LYS A 51 -11.14 -18.44 2.34
C LYS A 51 -11.35 -16.91 2.38
N ARG A 52 -11.89 -16.33 1.32
CA ARG A 52 -12.09 -14.86 1.22
C ARG A 52 -13.47 -14.40 1.69
N GLY A 53 -14.42 -15.32 1.81
CA GLY A 53 -15.83 -15.00 2.06
C GLY A 53 -16.47 -14.28 0.87
N THR A 54 -17.77 -14.03 1.01
CA THR A 54 -18.44 -12.92 0.31
C THR A 54 -17.68 -11.62 0.59
N HIS A 55 -17.70 -10.69 -0.36
CA HIS A 55 -17.05 -9.38 -0.22
C HIS A 55 -17.30 -8.82 1.17
N ARG A 56 -16.25 -8.36 1.87
CA ARG A 56 -16.39 -7.73 3.19
C ARG A 56 -17.30 -6.51 3.04
N ARG A 57 -18.59 -6.69 3.33
CA ARG A 57 -19.59 -5.63 3.22
C ARG A 57 -19.27 -4.60 4.31
N VAL A 58 -19.13 -3.36 3.88
CA VAL A 58 -18.83 -2.22 4.77
C VAL A 58 -20.14 -1.64 5.31
N PHE A 59 -21.18 -1.60 4.47
CA PHE A 59 -22.51 -1.12 4.84
C PHE A 59 -23.46 -2.30 5.12
N SER A 60 -24.48 -2.05 5.95
CA SER A 60 -25.65 -2.91 6.02
C SER A 60 -26.46 -2.80 4.72
N GLU A 61 -27.29 -3.80 4.44
CA GLU A 61 -28.07 -3.84 3.18
C GLU A 61 -29.03 -2.66 3.05
N GLU A 62 -29.58 -2.18 4.17
CA GLU A 62 -30.48 -1.02 4.21
C GLU A 62 -29.74 0.26 3.85
N VAL A 63 -28.60 0.52 4.51
CA VAL A 63 -27.76 1.69 4.25
C VAL A 63 -27.21 1.69 2.82
N GLU A 64 -26.84 0.53 2.30
CA GLU A 64 -26.35 0.39 0.92
C GLU A 64 -27.45 0.74 -0.10
N LYS A 65 -28.71 0.37 0.17
CA LYS A 65 -29.85 0.73 -0.68
C LYS A 65 -30.11 2.23 -0.66
N GLU A 66 -30.13 2.85 0.52
CA GLU A 66 -30.32 4.31 0.65
C GLU A 66 -29.24 5.10 -0.10
N LEU A 67 -27.97 4.69 0.04
CA LEU A 67 -26.86 5.30 -0.68
C LEU A 67 -26.99 5.12 -2.20
N ALA A 68 -27.40 3.94 -2.66
CA ALA A 68 -27.59 3.65 -4.07
C ALA A 68 -28.72 4.48 -4.69
N GLU A 69 -29.84 4.65 -3.98
CA GLU A 69 -30.94 5.51 -4.41
C GLU A 69 -30.51 6.98 -4.49
N HIS A 70 -29.75 7.45 -3.51
CA HIS A 70 -29.21 8.81 -3.51
C HIS A 70 -28.26 9.05 -4.69
N ILE A 71 -27.35 8.12 -4.97
CA ILE A 71 -26.44 8.20 -6.13
C ILE A 71 -27.22 8.21 -7.45
N LYS A 72 -28.30 7.43 -7.58
CA LYS A 72 -29.14 7.44 -8.79
C LYS A 72 -29.82 8.80 -8.98
N LYS A 73 -30.43 9.36 -7.94
CA LYS A 73 -31.08 10.69 -7.99
C LYS A 73 -30.11 11.79 -8.41
N LEU A 74 -28.91 11.79 -7.81
CA LEU A 74 -27.86 12.74 -8.19
C LEU A 74 -27.38 12.50 -9.63
N ALA A 75 -27.27 11.26 -10.09
CA ALA A 75 -26.85 10.96 -11.46
C ALA A 75 -27.88 11.44 -12.49
N GLU A 76 -29.18 11.36 -12.17
CA GLU A 76 -30.24 11.92 -13.01
C GLU A 76 -30.15 13.46 -13.07
N GLN A 77 -29.88 14.12 -11.94
CA GLN A 77 -29.79 15.59 -11.88
C GLN A 77 -28.53 16.16 -12.56
N PHE A 78 -27.39 15.48 -12.44
CA PHE A 78 -26.08 15.99 -12.89
C PHE A 78 -25.57 15.34 -14.19
N HIS A 79 -26.45 14.67 -14.95
CA HIS A 79 -26.09 13.93 -16.18
C HIS A 79 -24.99 12.86 -15.95
N GLY A 80 -25.03 12.23 -14.78
CA GLY A 80 -24.06 11.25 -14.32
C GLY A 80 -23.24 11.74 -13.12
N ILE A 81 -22.57 10.79 -12.45
CA ILE A 81 -21.66 11.10 -11.34
C ILE A 81 -20.31 10.44 -11.60
N SER A 82 -19.24 11.17 -11.31
CA SER A 82 -17.90 10.62 -11.37
C SER A 82 -17.65 9.58 -10.27
N PRO A 83 -16.88 8.51 -10.53
CA PRO A 83 -16.54 7.51 -9.50
C PRO A 83 -15.80 8.08 -8.28
N LYS A 84 -15.17 9.26 -8.39
CA LYS A 84 -14.58 9.97 -7.25
C LYS A 84 -15.67 10.48 -6.31
N LYS A 85 -16.68 11.14 -6.85
CA LYS A 85 -17.75 11.72 -6.05
C LYS A 85 -18.61 10.65 -5.35
N CYS A 86 -18.90 9.53 -6.02
CA CYS A 86 -19.56 8.39 -5.37
C CYS A 86 -18.78 7.87 -4.15
N ARG A 87 -17.44 7.85 -4.21
CA ARG A 87 -16.59 7.43 -3.09
C ARG A 87 -16.60 8.44 -1.95
N GLU A 88 -16.58 9.73 -2.24
CA GLU A 88 -16.70 10.79 -1.23
C GLU A 88 -18.02 10.67 -0.46
N LEU A 89 -19.15 10.52 -1.16
CA LEU A 89 -20.45 10.33 -0.54
C LEU A 89 -20.52 9.07 0.33
N ALA A 90 -19.93 7.97 -0.14
CA ALA A 90 -19.83 6.74 0.65
C ALA A 90 -18.98 6.92 1.91
N LEU A 91 -17.86 7.64 1.83
CA LEU A 91 -17.00 7.91 2.98
C LEU A 91 -17.67 8.83 4.00
N GLU A 92 -18.36 9.86 3.55
CA GLU A 92 -19.13 10.77 4.39
C GLU A 92 -20.24 10.02 5.14
N LEU A 93 -20.97 9.15 4.44
CA LEU A 93 -22.00 8.30 5.04
C LEU A 93 -21.39 7.31 6.05
N ALA A 94 -20.26 6.69 5.72
CA ALA A 94 -19.55 5.82 6.65
C ALA A 94 -19.11 6.56 7.92
N GLY A 95 -18.65 7.81 7.78
CA GLY A 95 -18.32 8.69 8.90
C GLY A 95 -19.52 8.99 9.79
N ARG A 96 -20.66 9.35 9.19
CA ARG A 96 -21.93 9.59 9.93
C ARG A 96 -22.40 8.36 10.70
N ASN A 97 -22.23 7.17 10.13
CA ASN A 97 -22.64 5.90 10.73
C ASN A 97 -21.56 5.28 11.65
N ASN A 98 -20.46 5.99 11.92
CA ASN A 98 -19.32 5.50 12.71
C ASN A 98 -18.79 4.13 12.25
N ILE A 99 -18.93 3.82 10.96
CA ILE A 99 -18.42 2.58 10.39
C ILE A 99 -16.92 2.76 10.22
N VAL A 100 -16.15 2.11 11.09
CA VAL A 100 -14.69 2.08 10.99
C VAL A 100 -14.33 1.30 9.73
N GLY A 101 -14.19 2.03 8.63
CA GLY A 101 -13.57 1.52 7.42
C GLY A 101 -12.22 0.93 7.78
N ASN A 102 -11.91 -0.23 7.21
CA ASN A 102 -10.61 -0.86 7.35
C ASN A 102 -9.57 0.13 6.80
N LYS A 103 -8.98 0.96 7.68
CA LYS A 103 -8.16 2.10 7.28
C LYS A 103 -7.07 1.57 6.33
N PRO A 104 -6.91 2.11 5.11
CA PRO A 104 -5.69 1.82 4.37
C PRO A 104 -4.53 2.18 5.29
N ARG A 105 -3.47 1.35 5.35
CA ARG A 105 -2.29 1.58 6.20
C ARG A 105 -1.82 3.03 6.07
N GLN A 106 -2.24 3.88 7.01
CA GLN A 106 -1.73 5.24 7.13
C GLN A 106 -0.32 5.10 7.69
N LYS A 107 0.67 5.64 6.98
CA LYS A 107 1.96 5.93 7.58
C LYS A 107 1.66 6.82 8.79
N LEU A 108 2.13 6.42 9.97
CA LEU A 108 2.10 7.26 11.17
C LEU A 108 2.70 8.62 10.79
N GLN A 109 1.87 9.66 10.74
CA GLN A 109 2.29 10.99 11.13
C GLN A 109 1.61 11.22 12.47
N GLU A 110 2.42 11.39 13.50
CA GLU A 110 1.99 11.82 14.81
C GLU A 110 1.37 13.21 14.65
N SER A 111 0.07 13.32 14.90
CA SER A 111 -0.60 14.60 15.06
C SER A 111 -0.52 14.99 16.53
N SER A 112 0.34 15.95 16.83
CA SER A 112 0.24 16.77 18.05
C SER A 112 -0.99 17.67 17.92
N SER A 113 -1.76 17.71 19.00
CA SER A 113 -2.97 18.47 19.24
C SER A 113 -2.75 19.99 19.23
N GLU A 114 -3.71 20.75 18.67
CA GLU A 114 -4.52 21.77 19.38
C GLU A 114 -5.40 22.60 18.40
N GLU A 115 -6.48 23.15 18.94
CA GLU A 115 -7.71 23.64 18.32
C GLU A 115 -7.60 25.01 17.61
N SER A 116 -8.45 25.26 16.61
CA SER A 116 -9.53 26.28 16.63
C SER A 116 -10.08 26.60 15.23
N ASP A 117 -11.38 26.85 15.19
CA ASP A 117 -12.24 27.01 14.02
C ASP A 117 -12.47 28.51 13.76
N VAL A 118 -12.09 29.02 12.57
CA VAL A 118 -12.47 30.37 12.09
C VAL A 118 -12.74 30.29 10.58
N PRO A 119 -13.92 30.71 10.08
CA PRO A 119 -14.19 30.72 8.64
C PRO A 119 -13.62 32.00 8.01
N ILE A 120 -12.70 31.86 7.06
CA ILE A 120 -12.18 32.98 6.26
C ILE A 120 -12.76 32.89 4.84
N PRO A 121 -13.38 33.97 4.31
CA PRO A 121 -14.03 33.98 3.00
C PRO A 121 -13.09 33.73 1.80
N PHE A 122 -13.69 33.19 0.74
CA PHE A 122 -13.12 33.07 -0.60
C PHE A 122 -12.67 34.43 -1.15
N GLU A 123 -11.38 34.55 -1.49
CA GLU A 123 -10.95 35.33 -2.65
C GLU A 123 -9.95 34.54 -3.49
N ASP A 124 -10.22 34.61 -4.78
CA ASP A 124 -9.46 34.14 -5.93
C ASP A 124 -8.25 35.06 -6.13
N THR A 125 -7.05 34.53 -6.36
CA THR A 125 -6.02 35.09 -7.27
C THR A 125 -4.65 34.40 -7.13
N SER A 126 -4.20 33.87 -8.27
CA SER A 126 -2.84 33.94 -8.83
C SER A 126 -1.62 33.36 -8.08
N GLU A 127 -0.82 32.65 -8.88
CA GLU A 127 0.60 32.28 -8.70
C GLU A 127 0.86 30.93 -8.02
N TYR A 128 0.90 29.92 -8.90
CA TYR A 128 1.65 28.68 -8.73
C TYR A 128 3.14 29.02 -8.58
N GLU A 129 3.54 29.37 -7.36
CA GLU A 129 4.95 29.36 -6.96
C GLU A 129 5.28 27.94 -6.52
N SER A 130 6.02 27.26 -7.40
CA SER A 130 6.63 25.96 -7.14
C SER A 130 7.58 26.09 -5.94
N SER A 131 7.10 25.73 -4.75
CA SER A 131 7.96 25.63 -3.57
C SER A 131 8.98 24.51 -3.79
N SER A 132 10.16 24.88 -4.27
CA SER A 132 11.36 24.10 -4.08
C SER A 132 11.55 23.95 -2.58
N ASP A 133 11.18 22.77 -2.11
CA ASP A 133 11.47 22.20 -0.80
C ASP A 133 12.96 22.46 -0.52
N GLU A 134 13.25 23.53 0.23
CA GLU A 134 14.55 23.87 0.81
C GLU A 134 14.93 22.75 1.79
N ARG A 135 15.31 21.60 1.22
CA ARG A 135 15.97 20.54 1.93
C ARG A 135 17.31 21.11 2.34
N SER A 136 17.42 21.44 3.61
CA SER A 136 18.68 21.75 4.26
C SER A 136 19.71 20.73 3.77
N GLU A 137 20.68 21.21 3.00
CA GLU A 137 21.80 20.40 2.53
C GLU A 137 22.34 19.67 3.76
N PRO A 138 22.32 18.32 3.79
CA PRO A 138 22.96 17.62 4.88
C PRO A 138 24.42 18.05 4.85
N ASP A 139 24.98 18.40 6.00
CA ASP A 139 26.38 18.77 6.13
C ASP A 139 27.23 17.50 5.87
N VAL A 140 27.38 17.16 4.58
CA VAL A 140 28.15 16.01 4.10
C VAL A 140 29.63 16.36 3.96
N SER A 141 30.01 17.57 4.41
CA SER A 141 31.34 18.17 4.26
C SER A 141 32.46 17.29 4.85
N ASP A 142 32.15 16.55 5.92
CA ASP A 142 33.12 15.76 6.70
C ASP A 142 32.86 14.23 6.63
N LEU A 143 32.85 13.67 5.43
CA LEU A 143 32.87 12.22 5.26
C LEU A 143 34.30 11.70 5.43
N VAL A 144 34.49 10.76 6.35
CA VAL A 144 35.76 10.06 6.57
C VAL A 144 35.58 8.58 6.22
N VAL A 145 36.67 7.94 5.77
CA VAL A 145 36.70 6.49 5.56
C VAL A 145 36.32 5.77 6.85
N GLY A 146 35.40 4.81 6.76
CA GLY A 146 34.85 4.09 7.91
C GLY A 146 33.53 4.65 8.45
N ASP A 147 33.03 5.75 7.90
CA ASP A 147 31.71 6.27 8.28
C ASP A 147 30.57 5.47 7.63
N PHE A 148 29.47 5.34 8.37
CA PHE A 148 28.23 4.77 7.85
C PHE A 148 27.38 5.86 7.21
N VAL A 149 26.90 5.62 5.99
CA VAL A 149 26.10 6.57 5.21
C VAL A 149 24.82 5.94 4.69
N ILE A 150 23.77 6.75 4.57
CA ILE A 150 22.56 6.41 3.82
C ILE A 150 22.70 6.94 2.40
N VAL A 151 22.66 6.03 1.44
CA VAL A 151 22.76 6.34 0.01
C VAL A 151 21.42 6.08 -0.67
N ARG A 152 20.98 7.04 -1.49
CA ARG A 152 19.76 6.96 -2.29
C ARG A 152 20.07 6.42 -3.68
N PHE A 153 19.45 5.31 -4.04
CA PHE A 153 19.48 4.76 -5.39
C PHE A 153 18.12 4.94 -6.07
N ALA A 154 18.08 5.71 -7.15
CA ALA A 154 16.86 5.87 -7.96
C ALA A 154 16.66 4.66 -8.91
N SER A 155 15.44 4.16 -8.98
CA SER A 155 14.99 3.18 -9.99
C SER A 155 13.86 3.77 -10.84
N LYS A 156 13.41 3.05 -11.87
CA LYS A 156 12.37 3.52 -12.83
C LYS A 156 11.09 4.05 -12.19
N SER A 157 10.70 3.57 -11.01
CA SER A 157 9.44 3.99 -10.36
C SER A 157 9.57 4.33 -8.87
N ARG A 158 10.72 4.07 -8.25
CA ARG A 158 10.92 4.16 -6.80
C ARG A 158 12.37 4.50 -6.46
N SER A 159 12.60 5.16 -5.34
CA SER A 159 13.93 5.30 -4.74
C SER A 159 14.14 4.25 -3.63
N HIS A 160 15.32 3.67 -3.60
CA HIS A 160 15.78 2.75 -2.57
C HIS A 160 16.83 3.45 -1.70
N HIS A 161 16.82 3.14 -0.41
CA HIS A 161 17.81 3.64 0.53
C HIS A 161 18.64 2.45 1.00
N TYR A 162 19.95 2.56 0.83
CA TYR A 162 20.91 1.56 1.29
C TYR A 162 21.80 2.18 2.36
N ILE A 163 22.26 1.34 3.28
CA ILE A 163 23.24 1.72 4.30
C ILE A 163 24.57 1.19 3.80
N GLY A 164 25.56 2.08 3.67
CA GLY A 164 26.91 1.73 3.26
C GLY A 164 27.95 2.16 4.29
N LEU A 165 29.08 1.48 4.31
CA LEU A 165 30.31 1.90 4.99
C LEU A 165 31.28 2.43 3.94
N VAL A 166 31.74 3.67 4.11
CA VAL A 166 32.64 4.34 3.16
C VAL A 166 34.02 3.70 3.19
N ASP A 167 34.48 3.14 2.06
CA ASP A 167 35.81 2.55 1.91
C ASP A 167 36.82 3.54 1.35
N SER A 168 36.43 4.33 0.33
CA SER A 168 37.25 5.39 -0.24
C SER A 168 36.40 6.54 -0.76
N PHE A 169 36.96 7.75 -0.78
CA PHE A 169 36.37 8.93 -1.39
C PHE A 169 37.39 9.58 -2.32
N ALA A 170 36.97 9.90 -3.54
CA ALA A 170 37.77 10.62 -4.52
C ALA A 170 36.90 11.77 -5.04
N ASP A 171 37.18 13.01 -4.61
CA ASP A 171 36.50 14.27 -4.93
C ASP A 171 34.97 14.23 -5.08
N ASN A 172 34.45 13.63 -6.17
CA ASN A 172 33.03 13.53 -6.49
C ASN A 172 32.43 12.11 -6.42
N GLU A 173 33.26 11.07 -6.33
CA GLU A 173 32.87 9.66 -6.27
C GLU A 173 33.23 9.06 -4.90
N VAL A 174 32.26 8.39 -4.30
CA VAL A 174 32.40 7.69 -3.02
C VAL A 174 32.20 6.21 -3.28
N SER A 175 33.12 5.38 -2.80
CA SER A 175 32.96 3.92 -2.78
C SER A 175 32.52 3.46 -1.40
N ALA A 176 31.52 2.58 -1.36
CA ALA A 176 31.07 2.00 -0.09
C ALA A 176 30.69 0.53 -0.24
N ARG A 177 30.85 -0.20 0.87
CA ARG A 177 30.29 -1.54 1.09
C ARG A 177 28.90 -1.44 1.67
N PHE A 178 27.93 -2.10 1.05
CA PHE A 178 26.53 -2.01 1.47
C PHE A 178 26.12 -3.12 2.42
N LEU A 179 25.34 -2.75 3.44
CA LEU A 179 24.78 -3.69 4.41
C LEU A 179 23.40 -4.18 3.96
N ARG A 180 23.15 -5.48 4.09
CA ARG A 180 21.83 -6.07 3.86
C ARG A 180 21.11 -6.34 5.17
N ARG A 181 19.82 -5.98 5.21
CA ARG A 181 18.95 -6.32 6.33
C ARG A 181 18.53 -7.78 6.28
N ILE A 182 19.02 -8.59 7.20
CA ILE A 182 18.54 -9.95 7.44
C ILE A 182 17.31 -9.86 8.34
N ARG A 183 16.18 -10.40 7.88
CA ARG A 183 14.98 -10.53 8.71
C ARG A 183 15.14 -11.78 9.57
N GLY A 184 15.14 -11.63 10.88
CA GLY A 184 15.05 -12.77 11.79
C GLY A 184 13.80 -13.60 11.46
N ILE A 185 13.95 -14.91 11.39
CA ILE A 185 12.85 -15.86 11.16
C ILE A 185 11.83 -15.80 12.32
N THR A 186 12.28 -15.39 13.51
CA THR A 186 11.48 -15.25 14.72
C THR A 186 11.11 -13.78 14.96
N SER A 187 9.83 -13.52 15.24
CA SER A 187 9.24 -12.19 15.48
C SER A 187 9.87 -11.38 16.63
N SER A 188 10.70 -12.00 17.46
CA SER A 188 11.31 -11.39 18.64
C SER A 188 12.73 -10.84 18.42
N LYS A 189 13.43 -11.20 17.33
CA LYS A 189 14.81 -10.76 17.10
C LYS A 189 14.83 -9.44 16.31
N LYS A 190 15.58 -8.46 16.81
CA LYS A 190 15.84 -7.20 16.11
C LYS A 190 16.48 -7.49 14.74
N PRO A 191 16.19 -6.68 13.70
CA PRO A 191 16.79 -6.87 12.38
C PRO A 191 18.30 -6.67 12.45
N THR A 192 19.06 -7.64 11.95
CA THR A 192 20.53 -7.58 11.88
C THR A 192 20.95 -7.13 10.48
N PHE A 193 21.94 -6.25 10.42
CA PHE A 193 22.54 -5.79 9.17
C PHE A 193 23.91 -6.45 9.02
N VAL A 194 24.14 -7.09 7.87
CA VAL A 194 25.37 -7.86 7.63
C VAL A 194 25.90 -7.52 6.24
N PHE A 195 27.22 -7.46 6.10
CA PHE A 195 27.89 -7.36 4.81
C PHE A 195 27.77 -8.68 4.04
N LYS A 196 27.49 -8.60 2.74
CA LYS A 196 27.55 -9.75 1.85
C LYS A 196 28.79 -9.62 0.98
N GLU A 197 29.40 -10.75 0.64
CA GLU A 197 30.50 -10.81 -0.32
C GLU A 197 30.10 -10.12 -1.64
N ASN A 198 30.93 -9.19 -2.10
CA ASN A 198 30.82 -8.43 -3.35
C ASN A 198 29.73 -7.34 -3.43
N ASP A 199 29.16 -6.86 -2.32
CA ASP A 199 28.25 -5.71 -2.32
C ASP A 199 29.00 -4.36 -2.19
N GLU A 200 29.92 -4.10 -3.14
CA GLU A 200 30.68 -2.85 -3.27
C GLU A 200 30.17 -2.05 -4.46
N ALA A 201 29.96 -0.74 -4.31
CA ALA A 201 29.68 0.13 -5.45
C ALA A 201 30.20 1.56 -5.23
N SER A 202 30.53 2.23 -6.34
CA SER A 202 30.79 3.66 -6.38
C SER A 202 29.53 4.44 -6.73
N PHE A 203 29.36 5.60 -6.11
CA PHE A 203 28.23 6.50 -6.33
C PHE A 203 28.66 7.96 -6.16
N PRO A 204 27.95 8.91 -6.79
CA PRO A 204 28.27 10.32 -6.64
C PRO A 204 27.93 10.81 -5.23
N ARG A 205 28.70 11.78 -4.72
CA ARG A 205 28.47 12.38 -3.39
C ARG A 205 27.05 12.92 -3.20
N LYS A 206 26.39 13.35 -4.28
CA LYS A 206 24.99 13.84 -4.30
C LYS A 206 23.95 12.80 -3.87
N ASP A 207 24.27 11.51 -4.00
CA ASP A 207 23.35 10.44 -3.61
C ASP A 207 23.44 10.11 -2.11
N VAL A 208 24.40 10.69 -1.39
CA VAL A 208 24.53 10.57 0.07
C VAL A 208 23.51 11.50 0.73
N LEU A 209 22.58 10.91 1.48
CA LEU A 209 21.56 11.68 2.19
C LEU A 209 22.00 12.05 3.60
N LYS A 210 22.68 11.14 4.30
CA LYS A 210 22.94 11.31 5.74
C LYS A 210 24.06 10.42 6.24
N LYS A 211 24.91 10.97 7.10
CA LYS A 211 25.87 10.23 7.95
C LYS A 211 25.15 9.63 9.17
N LEU A 212 25.42 8.36 9.45
CA LEU A 212 24.87 7.61 10.58
C LEU A 212 25.87 7.56 11.73
N PRO A 213 25.38 7.46 12.99
CA PRO A 213 26.25 7.21 14.13
C PRO A 213 26.89 5.81 14.03
N GLN A 214 28.03 5.63 14.70
CA GLN A 214 28.67 4.32 14.78
C GLN A 214 27.75 3.29 15.47
N PRO A 215 27.71 2.05 14.97
CA PRO A 215 26.85 1.01 15.52
C PRO A 215 27.32 0.59 16.92
N GLN A 216 26.37 0.33 17.82
CA GLN A 216 26.66 -0.14 19.18
C GLN A 216 27.23 -1.57 19.22
N GLN A 217 26.97 -2.36 18.19
CA GLN A 217 27.47 -3.73 18.03
C GLN A 217 27.85 -3.93 16.56
N ALA A 218 29.10 -4.30 16.30
CA ALA A 218 29.52 -4.83 15.01
C ALA A 218 28.94 -6.25 14.88
N GLY A 219 28.16 -6.48 13.83
CA GLY A 219 27.57 -7.78 13.51
C GLY A 219 28.49 -8.65 12.68
#